data_AF-A0AAU7RIB5-F1
#
_entry.id   AF-A0AAU7RIB5-F1
#
_cell.length_a   1.000
_cell.length_b   1.000
_cell.length_c   1.000
_cell.angle_alpha   90.00
_cell.angle_beta   90.00
_cell.angle_gamma   90.00
#
_symmetry.space_group_name_H-M   'P 1'
#
loop_
_entity.id
_entity.type
_entity.pdbx_description
1 polymer ?
#
loop_
_entity_poly.entity_id
_entity_poly.type
_entity_poly.pdbx_seq_one_letter_code
_entity_poly.pdbx_strand_id
1 'polypeptide(L)'
;MTMTRRRLMPAVLLFVLAGCSVNQTGPQSDAGPLPSIDRSAYSGVHAQLDHATAEIRMPMDSYEANADESMIITAANMYIIEGCMKKAGITMPEKHGDLDVKADQSYGVWVPKHAAKYGYVRPTVRTIPGIYDSGTRDSPQAAVKKYFECDNSTAGDQIPAFRSRVAGQDSLLTTIVNGSNALAERDPMWKSIREAWIKCLGDSGITMRQDSPDAWVPSYPADRQGEIRTALQDTECKSKTNMMQGLMDIRAQYQAALIETHQGALNTLADEKSAALAKAKDILRQHGHGGL
;
A
#
# COMPACT_ATOMS: atom_id res chain seq x y z
N MET A 1 22.57 -79.11 -31.36
CA MET A 1 23.58 -78.15 -31.86
C MET A 1 22.86 -76.98 -32.51
N THR A 2 23.08 -75.78 -31.96
CA THR A 2 22.70 -74.44 -32.47
C THR A 2 21.24 -74.21 -32.91
N MET A 3 20.41 -73.85 -31.93
CA MET A 3 19.09 -73.23 -32.12
C MET A 3 19.23 -71.76 -32.50
N THR A 4 18.64 -71.40 -33.63
CA THR A 4 18.60 -70.07 -34.24
C THR A 4 17.70 -69.12 -33.46
N ARG A 5 18.25 -67.97 -33.04
CA ARG A 5 17.54 -66.89 -32.32
C ARG A 5 16.43 -66.28 -33.19
N ARG A 6 15.19 -66.41 -32.71
CA ARG A 6 13.96 -65.82 -33.25
C ARG A 6 13.98 -64.29 -33.00
N ARG A 7 13.96 -63.49 -34.07
CA ARG A 7 13.85 -62.02 -34.01
C ARG A 7 12.42 -61.63 -33.62
N LEU A 8 12.27 -60.97 -32.47
CA LEU A 8 11.04 -60.31 -32.05
C LEU A 8 10.99 -58.91 -32.69
N MET A 9 9.96 -58.65 -33.49
CA MET A 9 9.57 -57.31 -33.94
C MET A 9 9.02 -56.53 -32.74
N PRO A 10 9.44 -55.27 -32.48
CA PRO A 10 8.75 -54.42 -31.53
C PRO A 10 7.53 -53.79 -32.20
N ALA A 11 6.35 -54.07 -31.64
CA ALA A 11 5.12 -53.37 -31.94
C ALA A 11 5.26 -51.89 -31.52
N VAL A 12 5.13 -50.99 -32.48
CA VAL A 12 5.07 -49.54 -32.26
C VAL A 12 3.71 -49.22 -31.63
N LEU A 13 3.69 -49.04 -30.30
CA LEU A 13 2.55 -48.45 -29.59
C LEU A 13 2.54 -46.95 -29.88
N LEU A 14 1.56 -46.49 -30.67
CA LEU A 14 1.21 -45.07 -30.75
C LEU A 14 0.56 -44.66 -29.43
N PHE A 15 1.31 -43.93 -28.59
CA PHE A 15 0.74 -43.16 -27.48
C PHE A 15 0.18 -41.84 -28.02
N VAL A 16 -1.16 -41.75 -28.07
CA VAL A 16 -1.87 -40.49 -28.30
C VAL A 16 -1.72 -39.66 -27.02
N LEU A 17 -0.84 -38.65 -27.06
CA LEU A 17 -0.74 -37.63 -26.03
C LEU A 17 -1.97 -36.72 -26.12
N ALA A 18 -2.98 -37.00 -25.28
CA ALA A 18 -4.04 -36.05 -24.98
C ALA A 18 -3.42 -34.87 -24.20
N GLY A 19 -3.14 -33.78 -24.90
CA GLY A 19 -2.71 -32.53 -24.29
C GLY A 19 -3.85 -31.90 -23.50
N CYS A 20 -3.86 -32.08 -22.18
CA CYS A 20 -4.62 -31.23 -21.29
C CYS A 20 -4.02 -29.82 -21.34
N SER A 21 -4.61 -28.94 -22.15
CA SER A 21 -4.39 -27.50 -22.02
C SER A 21 -5.01 -27.07 -20.70
N VAL A 22 -4.17 -26.98 -19.65
CA VAL A 22 -4.50 -26.23 -18.44
C VAL A 22 -4.51 -24.77 -18.86
N ASN A 23 -5.69 -24.26 -19.20
CA ASN A 23 -5.98 -22.84 -19.18
C ASN A 23 -5.86 -22.42 -17.71
N GLN A 24 -4.72 -21.81 -17.35
CA GLN A 24 -4.61 -21.06 -16.12
C GLN A 24 -5.48 -19.80 -16.26
N THR A 25 -6.76 -19.93 -15.94
CA THR A 25 -7.54 -18.78 -15.51
C THR A 25 -7.04 -18.42 -14.11
N GLY A 26 -6.07 -17.51 -14.06
CA GLY A 26 -5.85 -16.72 -12.85
C GLY A 26 -7.17 -16.05 -12.45
N PRO A 27 -7.38 -15.72 -11.16
CA PRO A 27 -8.60 -15.06 -10.73
C PRO A 27 -8.75 -13.74 -11.49
N GLN A 28 -9.67 -13.69 -12.45
CA GLN A 28 -10.19 -12.43 -12.96
C GLN A 28 -10.87 -11.77 -11.76
N SER A 29 -10.35 -10.62 -11.36
CA SER A 29 -11.08 -9.74 -10.46
C SER A 29 -12.38 -9.36 -11.17
N ASP A 30 -13.51 -9.85 -10.68
CA ASP A 30 -14.85 -9.42 -11.06
C ASP A 30 -15.13 -8.00 -10.51
N ALA A 31 -14.24 -7.06 -10.81
CA ALA A 31 -14.56 -5.65 -10.74
C ALA A 31 -15.32 -5.33 -12.04
N GLY A 32 -16.64 -5.11 -11.93
CA GLY A 32 -17.44 -4.64 -13.04
C GLY A 32 -16.84 -3.40 -13.73
N PRO A 33 -17.36 -2.98 -14.90
CA PRO A 33 -16.83 -1.82 -15.60
C PRO A 33 -16.81 -0.59 -14.68
N LEU A 34 -15.66 0.12 -14.65
CA LEU A 34 -15.53 1.36 -13.89
C LEU A 34 -16.62 2.35 -14.32
N PRO A 35 -17.17 3.15 -13.39
CA PRO A 35 -18.14 4.18 -13.73
C PRO A 35 -17.51 5.22 -14.66
N SER A 36 -18.29 5.73 -15.61
CA SER A 36 -17.88 6.89 -16.40
C SER A 36 -18.08 8.15 -15.56
N ILE A 37 -16.98 8.81 -15.17
CA ILE A 37 -17.00 10.02 -14.34
C ILE A 37 -16.33 11.16 -15.09
N ASP A 38 -17.03 12.29 -15.22
CA ASP A 38 -16.43 13.55 -15.67
C ASP A 38 -15.85 14.31 -14.47
N ARG A 39 -14.51 14.28 -14.34
CA ARG A 39 -13.81 14.96 -13.24
C ARG A 39 -13.74 16.48 -13.39
N SER A 40 -14.12 17.04 -14.54
CA SER A 40 -13.98 18.49 -14.80
C SER A 40 -14.80 19.36 -13.83
N ALA A 41 -15.94 18.83 -13.37
CA ALA A 41 -16.78 19.43 -12.32
C ALA A 41 -16.04 19.59 -10.98
N TYR A 42 -14.98 18.82 -10.74
CA TYR A 42 -14.19 18.81 -9.51
C TYR A 42 -12.83 19.48 -9.69
N SER A 43 -12.61 20.22 -10.78
CA SER A 43 -11.30 20.81 -11.13
C SER A 43 -10.64 21.69 -10.05
N GLY A 44 -11.42 22.23 -9.09
CA GLY A 44 -10.90 22.97 -7.93
C GLY A 44 -10.44 22.09 -6.75
N VAL A 45 -10.57 20.77 -6.84
CA VAL A 45 -10.07 19.83 -5.84
C VAL A 45 -8.63 19.46 -6.16
N HIS A 46 -7.76 19.65 -5.17
CA HIS A 46 -6.33 19.41 -5.28
C HIS A 46 -5.83 18.52 -4.14
N ALA A 47 -4.86 17.67 -4.45
CA ALA A 47 -4.09 16.98 -3.41
C ALA A 47 -3.13 17.96 -2.74
N GLN A 48 -2.81 17.74 -1.47
CA GLN A 48 -1.82 18.56 -0.76
C GLN A 48 -0.51 17.80 -0.65
N LEU A 49 0.54 18.35 -1.26
CA LEU A 49 1.88 17.76 -1.23
C LEU A 49 2.70 18.44 -0.14
N ASP A 50 3.10 17.69 0.88
CA ASP A 50 4.02 18.17 1.91
C ASP A 50 5.46 17.91 1.47
N HIS A 51 6.14 18.95 0.98
CA HIS A 51 7.53 18.85 0.54
C HIS A 51 8.54 18.70 1.69
N ALA A 52 8.15 18.91 2.95
CA ALA A 52 9.01 18.72 4.10
C ALA A 52 9.01 17.26 4.57
N THR A 53 7.83 16.63 4.59
CA THR A 53 7.66 15.25 5.04
C THR A 53 7.57 14.24 3.89
N ALA A 54 7.48 14.71 2.63
CA ALA A 54 7.18 13.89 1.46
C ALA A 54 5.89 13.07 1.63
N GLU A 55 4.90 13.65 2.32
CA GLU A 55 3.56 13.09 2.47
C GLU A 55 2.61 13.71 1.44
N ILE A 56 1.59 12.97 1.05
CA ILE A 56 0.55 13.42 0.13
C ILE A 56 -0.77 13.26 0.87
N ARG A 57 -1.53 14.35 1.03
CA ARG A 57 -2.87 14.32 1.59
C ARG A 57 -3.92 14.35 0.48
N MET A 58 -4.81 13.38 0.52
CA MET A 58 -5.88 13.14 -0.44
C MET A 58 -7.25 13.36 0.20
N PRO A 59 -8.32 13.63 -0.58
CA PRO A 59 -9.67 13.79 -0.05
C PRO A 59 -10.16 12.63 0.83
N MET A 60 -9.83 11.39 0.45
CA MET A 60 -10.23 10.19 1.21
C MET A 60 -9.57 10.05 2.57
N ASP A 61 -8.45 10.74 2.83
CA ASP A 61 -7.71 10.63 4.10
C ASP A 61 -8.55 11.11 5.30
N SER A 62 -9.56 11.94 5.05
CA SER A 62 -10.53 12.36 6.08
C SER A 62 -11.35 11.19 6.65
N TYR A 63 -11.55 10.13 5.88
CA TYR A 63 -12.34 8.96 6.24
C TYR A 63 -11.49 7.76 6.67
N GLU A 64 -10.17 7.83 6.48
CA GLU A 64 -9.23 6.80 6.91
C GLU A 64 -8.59 7.13 8.26
N ALA A 65 -8.13 6.12 8.99
CA ALA A 65 -7.28 6.29 10.15
C ALA A 65 -5.86 6.61 9.67
N ASN A 66 -5.36 7.79 10.03
CA ASN A 66 -3.98 8.18 9.73
C ASN A 66 -2.96 7.33 10.52
N ALA A 67 -1.66 7.56 10.32
CA ALA A 67 -0.61 6.78 10.95
C ALA A 67 -0.70 6.79 12.49
N ASP A 68 -0.93 7.95 13.10
CA ASP A 68 -1.04 8.13 14.54
C ASP A 68 -2.31 7.50 15.11
N GLU A 69 -3.45 7.75 14.46
CA GLU A 69 -4.75 7.14 14.80
C GLU A 69 -4.69 5.62 14.75
N SER A 70 -3.97 5.07 13.78
CA SER A 70 -3.84 3.62 13.64
C SER A 70 -2.91 3.03 14.69
N MET A 71 -1.89 3.75 15.14
CA MET A 71 -1.09 3.31 16.29
C MET A 71 -1.92 3.26 17.56
N ILE A 72 -2.81 4.24 17.77
CA ILE A 72 -3.77 4.23 18.88
C ILE A 72 -4.70 3.01 18.78
N ILE A 73 -5.28 2.74 17.61
CA ILE A 73 -6.16 1.59 17.38
C ILE A 73 -5.42 0.26 17.59
N THR A 74 -4.24 0.11 16.97
CA THR A 74 -3.42 -1.11 17.10
C THR A 74 -3.05 -1.36 18.55
N ALA A 75 -2.62 -0.33 19.29
CA ALA A 75 -2.23 -0.49 20.67
C ALA A 75 -3.43 -0.84 21.58
N ALA A 76 -4.59 -0.24 21.34
CA ALA A 76 -5.82 -0.62 22.06
C ALA A 76 -6.22 -2.08 21.79
N ASN A 77 -6.11 -2.55 20.53
CA ASN A 77 -6.36 -3.95 20.19
C ASN A 77 -5.36 -4.90 20.86
N MET A 78 -4.11 -4.49 21.03
CA MET A 78 -3.14 -5.28 21.78
C MET A 78 -3.55 -5.48 23.24
N TYR A 79 -4.14 -4.49 23.92
CA TYR A 79 -4.67 -4.68 25.28
C TYR A 79 -5.86 -5.62 25.34
N ILE A 80 -6.72 -5.61 24.31
CA ILE A 80 -7.83 -6.57 24.19
C ILE A 80 -7.27 -8.00 24.12
N ILE A 81 -6.28 -8.23 23.25
CA ILE A 81 -5.60 -9.53 23.11
C ILE A 81 -4.83 -9.90 24.39
N GLU A 82 -4.16 -8.92 25.02
CA GLU A 82 -3.40 -9.11 26.26
C GLU A 82 -4.30 -9.62 27.39
N GLY A 83 -5.56 -9.15 27.47
CA GLY A 83 -6.54 -9.68 28.43
C GLY A 83 -6.77 -11.19 28.29
N CYS A 84 -6.80 -11.72 27.05
CA CYS A 84 -6.88 -13.16 26.79
C CYS A 84 -5.58 -13.88 27.16
N MET A 85 -4.43 -13.31 26.80
CA MET A 85 -3.10 -13.86 27.11
C MET A 85 -2.87 -13.98 28.63
N LYS A 86 -3.21 -12.92 29.39
CA LYS A 86 -3.16 -12.89 30.85
C LYS A 86 -4.03 -13.97 31.49
N LYS A 87 -5.25 -14.18 31.00
CA LYS A 87 -6.13 -15.27 31.46
C LYS A 87 -5.54 -16.66 31.19
N ALA A 88 -4.74 -16.80 30.14
CA ALA A 88 -4.02 -18.04 29.82
C ALA A 88 -2.70 -18.19 30.60
N GLY A 89 -2.33 -17.22 31.44
CA GLY A 89 -1.06 -17.23 32.20
C GLY A 89 0.18 -17.07 31.31
N ILE A 90 0.03 -16.53 30.10
CA ILE A 90 1.11 -16.34 29.13
C ILE A 90 1.35 -14.85 28.93
N THR A 91 2.61 -14.43 29.03
CA THR A 91 3.01 -13.04 28.75
C THR A 91 2.83 -12.72 27.27
N MET A 92 2.35 -11.52 26.97
CA MET A 92 2.25 -11.02 25.60
C MET A 92 3.64 -11.01 24.93
N PRO A 93 3.80 -11.57 23.72
CA PRO A 93 5.05 -11.44 22.98
C PRO A 93 5.31 -9.97 22.60
N GLU A 94 6.59 -9.58 22.50
CA GLU A 94 7.01 -8.28 21.95
C GLU A 94 6.45 -8.14 20.52
N LYS A 95 5.55 -7.17 20.31
CA LYS A 95 4.81 -6.98 19.06
C LYS A 95 4.51 -5.49 18.85
N HIS A 96 4.39 -5.08 17.58
CA HIS A 96 3.93 -3.74 17.17
C HIS A 96 4.58 -2.58 17.94
N GLY A 97 5.90 -2.46 17.82
CA GLY A 97 6.63 -1.29 18.32
C GLY A 97 6.57 -0.11 17.37
N ASP A 98 7.61 0.71 17.38
CA ASP A 98 7.65 1.98 16.66
C ASP A 98 7.25 1.84 15.19
N LEU A 99 6.36 2.71 14.76
CA LEU A 99 5.93 2.79 13.38
C LEU A 99 6.77 3.82 12.64
N ASP A 100 7.63 3.32 11.76
CA ASP A 100 8.33 4.13 10.77
C ASP A 100 7.39 4.57 9.64
N VAL A 101 7.02 5.84 9.63
CA VAL A 101 6.37 6.49 8.49
C VAL A 101 7.44 6.77 7.44
N LYS A 102 7.29 6.16 6.27
CA LYS A 102 8.22 6.30 5.14
C LYS A 102 7.70 7.35 4.17
N ALA A 103 8.60 8.14 3.57
CA ALA A 103 8.25 9.10 2.50
C ALA A 103 7.36 8.46 1.42
N ASP A 104 6.36 9.15 0.89
CA ASP A 104 5.62 8.66 -0.27
C ASP A 104 6.52 8.69 -1.50
N GLN A 105 6.76 7.52 -2.08
CA GLN A 105 7.52 7.34 -3.31
C GLN A 105 6.76 6.49 -4.33
N SER A 106 5.42 6.54 -4.30
CA SER A 106 4.56 5.81 -5.25
C SER A 106 4.87 6.19 -6.71
N TYR A 107 5.39 7.40 -6.92
CA TYR A 107 5.84 7.94 -8.20
C TYR A 107 7.35 8.22 -8.22
N GLY A 108 8.13 7.46 -7.44
CA GLY A 108 9.55 7.70 -7.20
C GLY A 108 9.80 8.89 -6.27
N VAL A 109 11.07 9.29 -6.14
CA VAL A 109 11.45 10.45 -5.32
C VAL A 109 10.98 11.75 -5.97
N TRP A 110 10.43 12.67 -5.18
CA TRP A 110 9.91 13.95 -5.69
C TRP A 110 10.28 15.17 -4.83
N VAL A 111 10.85 14.94 -3.65
CA VAL A 111 11.39 16.01 -2.80
C VAL A 111 12.90 16.15 -3.05
N PRO A 112 13.38 17.30 -3.57
CA PRO A 112 14.80 17.47 -3.89
C PRO A 112 15.75 17.25 -2.72
N LYS A 113 15.35 17.66 -1.50
CA LYS A 113 16.14 17.41 -0.28
C LYS A 113 16.29 15.92 0.02
N HIS A 114 15.26 15.12 -0.26
CA HIS A 114 15.31 13.68 -0.09
C HIS A 114 16.17 13.04 -1.18
N ALA A 115 16.04 13.46 -2.44
CA ALA A 115 16.90 13.01 -3.53
C ALA A 115 18.39 13.30 -3.25
N ALA A 116 18.71 14.51 -2.76
CA ALA A 116 20.08 14.90 -2.41
C ALA A 116 20.70 14.00 -1.33
N LYS A 117 19.92 13.65 -0.31
CA LYS A 117 20.41 12.91 0.87
C LYS A 117 20.34 11.40 0.68
N TYR A 118 19.27 10.92 0.07
CA TYR A 118 18.91 9.50 0.03
C TYR A 118 18.95 8.90 -1.39
N GLY A 119 19.04 9.70 -2.45
CA GLY A 119 18.93 9.19 -3.82
C GLY A 119 17.54 8.61 -4.05
N TYR A 120 17.46 7.36 -4.49
CA TYR A 120 16.21 6.62 -4.64
C TYR A 120 15.86 5.76 -3.42
N VAL A 121 16.68 5.76 -2.36
CA VAL A 121 16.35 5.08 -1.11
C VAL A 121 15.16 5.79 -0.45
N ARG A 122 14.15 5.02 -0.04
CA ARG A 122 12.96 5.52 0.66
C ARG A 122 13.26 5.79 2.14
N PRO A 123 13.34 7.05 2.60
CA PRO A 123 13.68 7.35 4.00
C PRO A 123 12.49 7.18 4.94
N THR A 124 12.77 6.93 6.21
CA THR A 124 11.85 7.26 7.31
C THR A 124 11.79 8.77 7.46
N VAL A 125 10.58 9.33 7.43
CA VAL A 125 10.33 10.77 7.58
C VAL A 125 9.79 11.12 8.95
N ARG A 126 9.20 10.14 9.63
CA ARG A 126 8.69 10.25 10.99
C ARG A 126 8.63 8.86 11.63
N THR A 127 8.89 8.78 12.92
CA THR A 127 8.73 7.56 13.72
C THR A 127 7.69 7.84 14.78
N ILE A 128 6.66 7.01 14.86
CA ILE A 128 5.59 7.10 15.85
C ILE A 128 5.88 6.06 16.92
N PRO A 129 6.09 6.48 18.19
CA PRO A 129 6.38 5.54 19.27
C PRO A 129 5.28 4.49 19.43
N GLY A 130 5.69 3.22 19.53
CA GLY A 130 4.80 2.14 19.94
C GLY A 130 4.54 2.15 21.45
N ILE A 131 3.50 1.43 21.88
CA ILE A 131 3.29 1.16 23.32
C ILE A 131 4.13 -0.03 23.80
N TYR A 132 4.40 -0.97 22.89
CA TYR A 132 5.23 -2.14 23.16
C TYR A 132 6.56 -2.00 22.46
N ASP A 133 7.61 -2.61 23.00
CA ASP A 133 8.89 -2.70 22.30
C ASP A 133 8.76 -3.65 21.09
N SER A 134 9.23 -3.21 19.92
CA SER A 134 9.48 -4.11 18.79
C SER A 134 10.90 -4.67 18.88
N GLY A 135 11.15 -5.55 19.85
CA GLY A 135 12.38 -6.31 19.88
C GLY A 135 12.33 -7.52 18.96
N THR A 136 13.48 -7.88 18.37
CA THR A 136 13.69 -9.17 17.69
C THR A 136 14.06 -10.26 18.70
N ARG A 137 13.47 -10.25 19.89
CA ARG A 137 13.69 -11.33 20.85
C ARG A 137 12.88 -12.54 20.45
N ASP A 138 13.48 -13.71 20.63
CA ASP A 138 12.80 -15.00 20.46
C ASP A 138 11.61 -15.07 21.41
N SER A 139 10.44 -14.69 20.90
CA SER A 139 9.17 -14.96 21.58
C SER A 139 8.96 -16.47 21.56
N PRO A 140 8.74 -17.13 22.71
CA PRO A 140 8.50 -18.57 22.73
C PRO A 140 7.40 -18.95 21.74
N GLN A 141 7.61 -19.99 20.93
CA GLN A 141 6.65 -20.41 19.89
C GLN A 141 5.24 -20.65 20.47
N ALA A 142 5.16 -21.13 21.72
CA ALA A 142 3.90 -21.29 22.44
C ALA A 142 3.17 -19.96 22.70
N ALA A 143 3.90 -18.89 23.04
CA ALA A 143 3.33 -17.56 23.23
C ALA A 143 2.85 -16.95 21.90
N VAL A 144 3.60 -17.15 20.81
CA VAL A 144 3.18 -16.73 19.47
C VAL A 144 1.92 -17.47 19.01
N LYS A 145 1.86 -18.80 19.21
CA LYS A 145 0.67 -19.59 18.91
C LYS A 145 -0.53 -19.10 19.72
N LYS A 146 -0.35 -18.88 21.03
CA LYS A 146 -1.40 -18.38 21.91
C LYS A 146 -1.89 -16.99 21.50
N TYR A 147 -0.98 -16.11 21.10
CA TYR A 147 -1.32 -14.79 20.59
C TYR A 147 -2.33 -14.90 19.44
N PHE A 148 -2.07 -15.73 18.42
CA PHE A 148 -3.01 -15.88 17.30
C PHE A 148 -4.34 -16.52 17.69
N GLU A 149 -4.35 -17.44 18.66
CA GLU A 149 -5.61 -17.95 19.23
C GLU A 149 -6.40 -16.84 19.94
N CYS A 150 -5.72 -15.98 20.71
CA CYS A 150 -6.33 -14.85 21.39
C CYS A 150 -6.79 -13.76 20.41
N ASP A 151 -6.01 -13.46 19.38
CA ASP A 151 -6.36 -12.55 18.31
C ASP A 151 -7.66 -12.97 17.62
N ASN A 152 -7.73 -14.22 17.16
CA ASN A 152 -8.92 -14.77 16.53
C ASN A 152 -10.14 -14.81 17.47
N SER A 153 -9.95 -15.21 18.73
CA SER A 153 -11.07 -15.31 19.68
C SER A 153 -11.58 -13.96 20.18
N THR A 154 -10.79 -12.89 20.05
CA THR A 154 -11.17 -11.52 20.43
C THR A 154 -11.54 -10.65 19.24
N ALA A 155 -11.52 -11.17 18.01
CA ALA A 155 -11.75 -10.41 16.79
C ALA A 155 -13.06 -9.60 16.80
N GLY A 156 -14.12 -10.09 17.47
CA GLY A 156 -15.39 -9.37 17.60
C GLY A 156 -15.36 -8.17 18.55
N ASP A 157 -14.40 -8.11 19.48
CA ASP A 157 -14.23 -7.02 20.43
C ASP A 157 -13.24 -5.95 19.94
N GLN A 158 -12.37 -6.34 19.00
CA GLN A 158 -11.33 -5.50 18.43
C GLN A 158 -11.91 -4.32 17.64
N ILE A 159 -11.15 -3.24 17.64
CA ILE A 159 -11.47 -1.99 16.98
C ILE A 159 -11.05 -2.10 15.50
N PRO A 160 -11.94 -1.81 14.54
CA PRO A 160 -11.59 -1.83 13.12
C PRO A 160 -10.46 -0.85 12.80
N ALA A 161 -9.65 -1.17 11.78
CA ALA A 161 -8.50 -0.35 11.41
C ALA A 161 -8.83 0.92 10.63
N PHE A 162 -10.06 1.05 10.08
CA PHE A 162 -10.52 2.18 9.24
C PHE A 162 -9.50 2.60 8.17
N ARG A 163 -8.95 1.65 7.40
CA ARG A 163 -7.98 1.92 6.35
C ARG A 163 -8.44 1.35 5.03
N SER A 164 -8.19 2.07 3.94
CA SER A 164 -8.24 1.44 2.62
C SER A 164 -7.10 0.43 2.51
N ARG A 165 -7.30 -0.65 1.76
CA ARG A 165 -6.26 -1.68 1.46
C ARG A 165 -5.88 -2.57 2.65
N VAL A 166 -6.78 -2.80 3.60
CA VAL A 166 -6.69 -3.98 4.48
C VAL A 166 -7.00 -5.21 3.64
N ALA A 167 -6.05 -6.14 3.51
CA ALA A 167 -6.18 -7.31 2.66
C ALA A 167 -7.40 -8.16 3.07
N GLY A 168 -8.22 -8.55 2.09
CA GLY A 168 -9.43 -9.36 2.31
C GLY A 168 -10.64 -8.58 2.86
N GLN A 169 -10.55 -7.25 2.99
CA GLN A 169 -11.70 -6.41 3.36
C GLN A 169 -12.26 -5.67 2.14
N ASP A 170 -13.43 -6.11 1.69
CA ASP A 170 -14.27 -5.37 0.75
C ASP A 170 -15.00 -4.26 1.52
N SER A 171 -14.38 -3.08 1.59
CA SER A 171 -14.92 -1.91 2.29
C SER A 171 -15.18 -0.76 1.31
N LEU A 172 -16.10 0.14 1.68
CA LEU A 172 -16.38 1.36 0.92
C LEU A 172 -15.11 2.19 0.68
N LEU A 173 -14.22 2.28 1.67
CA LEU A 173 -12.91 2.92 1.55
C LEU A 173 -12.07 2.31 0.43
N THR A 174 -11.93 0.97 0.43
CA THR A 174 -11.19 0.24 -0.59
C THR A 174 -11.81 0.44 -1.97
N THR A 175 -13.15 0.40 -2.08
CA THR A 175 -13.86 0.64 -3.35
C THR A 175 -13.58 2.03 -3.91
N ILE A 176 -13.70 3.09 -3.11
CA ILE A 176 -13.50 4.46 -3.58
C ILE A 176 -12.02 4.72 -3.92
N VAL A 177 -11.09 4.29 -3.06
CA VAL A 177 -9.65 4.47 -3.31
C VAL A 177 -9.22 3.71 -4.56
N ASN A 178 -9.58 2.43 -4.70
CA ASN A 178 -9.20 1.66 -5.89
C ASN A 178 -9.90 2.17 -7.16
N GLY A 179 -11.18 2.55 -7.07
CA GLY A 179 -11.93 3.13 -8.18
C GLY A 179 -11.30 4.43 -8.68
N SER A 180 -10.99 5.36 -7.77
CA SER A 180 -10.34 6.62 -8.12
C SER A 180 -8.94 6.42 -8.71
N ASN A 181 -8.16 5.45 -8.22
CA ASN A 181 -6.86 5.11 -8.80
C ASN A 181 -7.01 4.60 -10.24
N ALA A 182 -7.91 3.65 -10.46
CA ALA A 182 -8.11 3.04 -11.76
C ALA A 182 -8.69 4.04 -12.79
N LEU A 183 -9.52 4.98 -12.36
CA LEU A 183 -10.00 6.09 -13.19
C LEU A 183 -8.88 7.07 -13.53
N ALA A 184 -8.09 7.48 -12.53
CA ALA A 184 -6.96 8.39 -12.73
C ALA A 184 -5.93 7.85 -13.73
N GLU A 185 -5.58 6.56 -13.61
CA GLU A 185 -4.61 5.91 -14.51
C GLU A 185 -5.09 5.80 -15.97
N ARG A 186 -6.42 5.80 -16.19
CA ARG A 186 -7.04 5.81 -17.53
C ARG A 186 -7.24 7.21 -18.09
N ASP A 187 -7.01 8.25 -17.29
CA ASP A 187 -7.21 9.63 -17.70
C ASP A 187 -6.20 10.02 -18.81
N PRO A 188 -6.63 10.64 -19.93
CA PRO A 188 -5.71 11.05 -20.99
C PRO A 188 -4.60 11.99 -20.50
N MET A 189 -4.90 12.84 -19.51
CA MET A 189 -3.90 13.76 -18.94
C MET A 189 -2.85 13.01 -18.12
N TRP A 190 -3.20 11.89 -17.49
CA TRP A 190 -2.24 11.04 -16.76
C TRP A 190 -1.10 10.59 -17.67
N LYS A 191 -1.46 10.08 -18.86
CA LYS A 191 -0.50 9.66 -19.87
C LYS A 191 0.34 10.85 -20.37
N SER A 192 -0.29 11.99 -20.63
CA SER A 192 0.41 13.20 -21.09
C SER A 192 1.46 13.70 -20.09
N ILE A 193 1.12 13.71 -18.79
CA ILE A 193 2.06 14.07 -17.71
C ILE A 193 3.26 13.12 -17.70
N ARG A 194 3.00 11.81 -17.81
CA ARG A 194 4.05 10.80 -17.86
C ARG A 194 4.99 10.99 -19.06
N GLU A 195 4.43 11.22 -20.24
CA GLU A 195 5.21 11.46 -21.46
C GLU A 195 6.06 12.72 -21.34
N ALA A 196 5.53 13.80 -20.76
CA ALA A 196 6.30 15.02 -20.51
C ALA A 196 7.49 14.79 -19.57
N TRP A 197 7.28 14.05 -18.47
CA TRP A 197 8.36 13.68 -17.54
C TRP A 197 9.45 12.84 -18.22
N ILE A 198 9.07 11.80 -18.97
CA ILE A 198 10.02 10.96 -19.71
C ILE A 198 10.80 11.79 -20.72
N LYS A 199 10.14 12.71 -21.42
CA LYS A 199 10.82 13.61 -22.35
C LYS A 199 11.86 14.48 -21.63
N CYS A 200 11.51 15.06 -20.48
CA CYS A 200 12.45 15.86 -19.70
C CYS A 200 13.69 15.06 -19.27
N LEU A 201 13.49 13.81 -18.82
CA LEU A 201 14.58 12.90 -18.51
C LEU A 201 15.46 12.63 -19.74
N GLY A 202 14.84 12.34 -20.88
CA GLY A 202 15.55 12.09 -22.15
C GLY A 202 16.35 13.29 -22.65
N ASP A 203 15.80 14.50 -22.54
CA ASP A 203 16.50 15.75 -22.86
C ASP A 203 17.73 15.96 -21.96
N SER A 204 17.73 15.35 -20.77
CA SER A 204 18.84 15.35 -19.80
C SER A 204 19.78 14.13 -19.95
N GLY A 205 19.58 13.31 -21.00
CA GLY A 205 20.38 12.10 -21.25
C GLY A 205 20.05 10.91 -20.34
N ILE A 206 18.94 10.96 -19.59
CA ILE A 206 18.48 9.89 -18.71
C ILE A 206 17.41 9.07 -19.43
N THR A 207 17.56 7.75 -19.43
CA THR A 207 16.60 6.82 -20.04
C THR A 207 15.76 6.09 -19.00
N MET A 208 14.58 5.61 -19.41
CA MET A 208 13.77 4.73 -18.59
C MET A 208 14.42 3.35 -18.44
N ARG A 209 14.04 2.67 -17.36
CA ARG A 209 14.47 1.29 -17.07
C ARG A 209 13.97 0.33 -18.15
N GLN A 210 14.85 -0.53 -18.66
CA GLN A 210 14.47 -1.51 -19.68
C GLN A 210 13.71 -2.71 -19.09
N ASP A 211 14.03 -3.09 -17.85
CA ASP A 211 13.40 -4.18 -17.12
C ASP A 211 12.02 -3.80 -16.55
N SER A 212 11.76 -2.50 -16.40
CA SER A 212 10.48 -1.96 -15.92
C SER A 212 10.20 -0.60 -16.56
N PRO A 213 9.84 -0.57 -17.86
CA PRO A 213 9.63 0.68 -18.61
C PRO A 213 8.45 1.50 -18.10
N ASP A 214 7.52 0.87 -17.38
CA ASP A 214 6.34 1.51 -16.78
C ASP A 214 6.62 2.09 -15.38
N ALA A 215 7.80 1.83 -14.79
CA ALA A 215 8.16 2.36 -13.48
C ALA A 215 8.17 3.91 -13.46
N TRP A 216 7.92 4.47 -12.29
CA TRP A 216 8.04 5.91 -12.01
C TRP A 216 9.42 6.32 -11.50
N VAL A 217 10.43 5.55 -11.89
CA VAL A 217 11.84 5.73 -11.55
C VAL A 217 12.65 5.45 -12.81
N PRO A 218 13.54 6.36 -13.23
CA PRO A 218 14.36 6.15 -14.42
C PRO A 218 15.49 5.14 -14.16
N SER A 219 16.28 4.83 -15.20
CA SER A 219 17.56 4.17 -15.00
C SER A 219 18.55 5.11 -14.30
N TYR A 220 19.44 4.55 -13.48
CA TYR A 220 20.48 5.31 -12.78
C TYR A 220 21.74 4.45 -12.59
N PRO A 221 22.93 5.07 -12.48
CA PRO A 221 24.18 4.35 -12.20
C PRO A 221 24.15 3.67 -10.82
N ALA A 222 24.87 2.55 -10.70
CA ALA A 222 24.99 1.83 -9.44
C ALA A 222 25.86 2.57 -8.39
N ASP A 223 26.70 3.51 -8.82
CA ASP A 223 27.50 4.31 -7.91
C ASP A 223 26.65 5.39 -7.22
N ARG A 224 26.95 5.64 -5.94
CA ARG A 224 26.14 6.52 -5.10
C ARG A 224 26.05 7.95 -5.64
N GLN A 225 27.13 8.47 -6.24
CA GLN A 225 27.12 9.84 -6.75
C GLN A 225 26.27 9.94 -8.02
N GLY A 226 26.36 8.96 -8.92
CA GLY A 226 25.51 8.82 -10.09
C GLY A 226 24.03 8.70 -9.72
N GLU A 227 23.72 7.84 -8.76
CA GLU A 227 22.35 7.70 -8.23
C GLU A 227 21.77 9.05 -7.74
N ILE A 228 22.50 9.76 -6.87
CA ILE A 228 22.05 11.06 -6.34
C ILE A 228 21.88 12.10 -7.45
N ARG A 229 22.82 12.17 -8.41
CA ARG A 229 22.71 13.09 -9.55
C ARG A 229 21.46 12.80 -10.38
N THR A 230 21.20 11.54 -10.70
CA THR A 230 19.99 11.16 -11.44
C THR A 230 18.72 11.46 -10.63
N ALA A 231 18.71 11.15 -9.32
CA ALA A 231 17.56 11.44 -8.45
C ALA A 231 17.25 12.94 -8.38
N LEU A 232 18.27 13.80 -8.30
CA LEU A 232 18.10 15.26 -8.35
C LEU A 232 17.50 15.70 -9.69
N GLN A 233 18.05 15.21 -10.80
CA GLN A 233 17.52 15.52 -12.14
C GLN A 233 16.08 15.04 -12.31
N ASP A 234 15.74 13.86 -11.76
CA ASP A 234 14.37 13.34 -11.74
C ASP A 234 13.43 14.27 -10.96
N THR A 235 13.80 14.71 -9.75
CA THR A 235 12.98 15.67 -8.99
C THR A 235 12.81 17.00 -9.71
N GLU A 236 13.84 17.47 -10.43
CA GLU A 236 13.75 18.68 -11.24
C GLU A 236 12.79 18.49 -12.42
N CYS A 237 12.88 17.36 -13.13
CA CYS A 237 11.96 17.05 -14.21
C CYS A 237 10.52 16.93 -13.72
N LYS A 238 10.28 16.25 -12.60
CA LYS A 238 8.97 16.16 -11.96
C LYS A 238 8.40 17.52 -11.59
N SER A 239 9.24 18.44 -11.11
CA SER A 239 8.83 19.81 -10.82
C SER A 239 8.50 20.58 -12.10
N LYS A 240 9.37 20.55 -13.11
CA LYS A 240 9.19 21.25 -14.40
C LYS A 240 7.93 20.80 -15.15
N THR A 241 7.57 19.52 -15.07
CA THR A 241 6.40 18.96 -15.74
C THR A 241 5.15 18.93 -14.87
N ASN A 242 5.22 19.51 -13.66
CA ASN A 242 4.15 19.46 -12.67
C ASN A 242 3.65 18.03 -12.41
N MET A 243 4.53 17.03 -12.48
CA MET A 243 4.13 15.63 -12.52
C MET A 243 3.44 15.22 -11.23
N MET A 244 4.06 15.47 -10.07
CA MET A 244 3.49 15.01 -8.81
C MET A 244 2.13 15.65 -8.51
N GLN A 245 2.06 16.97 -8.58
CA GLN A 245 0.80 17.68 -8.33
C GLN A 245 -0.26 17.29 -9.34
N GLY A 246 0.08 17.24 -10.65
CA GLY A 246 -0.87 16.90 -11.71
C GLY A 246 -1.45 15.49 -11.57
N LEU A 247 -0.62 14.48 -11.29
CA LEU A 247 -1.10 13.11 -11.06
C LEU A 247 -2.00 13.04 -9.82
N MET A 248 -1.59 13.69 -8.72
CA MET A 248 -2.35 13.64 -7.47
C MET A 248 -3.64 14.43 -7.54
N ASP A 249 -3.68 15.53 -8.30
CA ASP A 249 -4.91 16.29 -8.56
C ASP A 249 -5.91 15.49 -9.38
N ILE A 250 -5.48 14.81 -10.46
CA ILE A 250 -6.36 13.92 -11.23
C ILE A 250 -7.02 12.90 -10.29
N ARG A 251 -6.23 12.26 -9.43
CA ARG A 251 -6.74 11.30 -8.45
C ARG A 251 -7.68 11.94 -7.43
N ALA A 252 -7.32 13.11 -6.89
CA ALA A 252 -8.13 13.83 -5.92
C ALA A 252 -9.50 14.23 -6.50
N GLN A 253 -9.54 14.60 -7.77
CA GLN A 253 -10.77 14.95 -8.47
C GLN A 253 -11.69 13.74 -8.66
N TYR A 254 -11.14 12.58 -9.05
CA TYR A 254 -11.92 11.33 -9.09
C TYR A 254 -12.36 10.87 -7.70
N GLN A 255 -11.52 11.05 -6.67
CA GLN A 255 -11.94 10.80 -5.29
C GLN A 255 -13.10 11.70 -4.90
N ALA A 256 -13.04 13.00 -5.18
CA ALA A 256 -14.13 13.93 -4.87
C ALA A 256 -15.45 13.52 -5.52
N ALA A 257 -15.41 13.10 -6.79
CA ALA A 257 -16.60 12.62 -7.50
C ALA A 257 -17.22 11.37 -6.87
N LEU A 258 -16.38 10.42 -6.46
CA LEU A 258 -16.82 9.21 -5.78
C LEU A 258 -17.28 9.51 -4.34
N ILE A 259 -16.64 10.45 -3.64
CA ILE A 259 -17.06 10.91 -2.31
C ILE A 259 -18.46 11.50 -2.38
N GLU A 260 -18.74 12.38 -3.33
CA GLU A 260 -20.08 12.99 -3.49
C GLU A 260 -21.15 11.91 -3.68
N THR A 261 -20.85 10.89 -4.48
CA THR A 261 -21.76 9.75 -4.74
C THR A 261 -22.02 8.90 -3.48
N HIS A 262 -21.06 8.87 -2.55
CA HIS A 262 -21.10 8.02 -1.35
C HIS A 262 -21.17 8.82 -0.03
N GLN A 263 -21.49 10.12 -0.09
CA GLN A 263 -21.32 11.04 1.03
C GLN A 263 -22.07 10.59 2.29
N GLY A 264 -23.30 10.08 2.15
CA GLY A 264 -24.08 9.58 3.28
C GLY A 264 -23.41 8.40 3.99
N ALA A 265 -22.90 7.43 3.24
CA ALA A 265 -22.21 6.28 3.80
C ALA A 265 -20.83 6.65 4.39
N LEU A 266 -20.14 7.61 3.79
CA LEU A 266 -18.88 8.15 4.30
C LEU A 266 -19.06 8.95 5.59
N ASN A 267 -20.19 9.67 5.76
CA ASN A 267 -20.52 10.33 7.02
C ASN A 267 -20.71 9.31 8.14
N THR A 268 -21.46 8.24 7.89
CA THR A 268 -21.60 7.12 8.86
C THR A 268 -20.24 6.54 9.23
N LEU A 269 -19.38 6.30 8.23
CA LEU A 269 -18.04 5.78 8.46
C LEU A 269 -17.17 6.75 9.29
N ALA A 270 -17.31 8.07 9.09
CA ALA A 270 -16.60 9.07 9.88
C ALA A 270 -17.04 9.06 11.35
N ASP A 271 -18.33 8.88 11.62
CA ASP A 271 -18.88 8.74 12.97
C ASP A 271 -18.39 7.45 13.63
N GLU A 272 -18.39 6.33 12.90
CA GLU A 272 -17.86 5.05 13.35
C GLU A 272 -16.37 5.14 13.69
N LYS A 273 -15.56 5.77 12.81
CA LYS A 273 -14.13 6.00 13.05
C LYS A 273 -13.91 6.82 14.32
N SER A 274 -14.70 7.88 14.50
CA SER A 274 -14.61 8.76 15.67
C SER A 274 -14.95 8.03 16.97
N ALA A 275 -16.02 7.22 16.97
CA ALA A 275 -16.39 6.39 18.11
C ALA A 275 -15.35 5.31 18.41
N ALA A 276 -14.79 4.67 17.38
CA ALA A 276 -13.72 3.70 17.50
C ALA A 276 -12.45 4.30 18.10
N LEU A 277 -12.05 5.50 17.68
CA LEU A 277 -10.91 6.22 18.25
C LEU A 277 -11.15 6.62 19.71
N ALA A 278 -12.38 7.04 20.06
CA ALA A 278 -12.73 7.32 21.45
C ALA A 278 -12.63 6.06 22.32
N LYS A 279 -13.14 4.91 21.84
CA LYS A 279 -13.00 3.61 22.51
C LYS A 279 -11.54 3.20 22.67
N ALA A 280 -10.73 3.36 21.62
CA ALA A 280 -9.31 3.03 21.66
C ALA A 280 -8.59 3.85 22.74
N LYS A 281 -8.78 5.17 22.75
CA LYS A 281 -8.22 6.07 23.76
C LYS A 281 -8.69 5.75 25.18
N ASP A 282 -9.94 5.31 25.34
CA ASP A 282 -10.45 4.89 26.64
C ASP A 282 -9.72 3.63 27.17
N ILE A 283 -9.55 2.61 26.32
CA ILE A 283 -8.79 1.40 26.65
C ILE A 283 -7.36 1.79 27.05
N LEU A 284 -6.69 2.63 26.26
CA LEU A 284 -5.33 3.08 26.57
C LEU A 284 -5.26 3.81 27.91
N ARG A 285 -6.23 4.68 28.22
CA ARG A 285 -6.30 5.39 29.51
C ARG A 285 -6.45 4.43 30.69
N GLN A 286 -7.31 3.42 30.56
CA GLN A 286 -7.51 2.40 31.60
C GLN A 286 -6.23 1.60 31.87
N HIS A 287 -5.31 1.53 30.89
CA HIS A 287 -4.03 0.84 30.98
C HIS A 287 -2.84 1.78 31.24
N GLY A 288 -3.08 3.03 31.65
CA GLY A 288 -2.02 3.96 32.07
C GLY A 288 -1.41 4.82 30.96
N HIS A 289 -1.99 4.81 29.76
CA HIS A 289 -1.49 5.55 28.58
C HIS A 289 -2.36 6.75 28.21
N GLY A 290 -2.95 7.45 29.19
CA GLY A 290 -3.90 8.54 28.97
C GLY A 290 -3.34 9.84 28.34
N GLY A 291 -2.04 9.88 28.03
CA GLY A 291 -1.37 10.99 27.33
C GLY A 291 -1.21 10.81 25.82
N LEU A 292 -1.72 9.70 25.27
CA LEU A 292 -1.77 9.40 23.83
C LEU A 292 -3.12 9.76 23.20
#